data_AF-A0A1M7UP85-F1
#
_entry.id   AF-A0A1M7UP85-F1
#
_cell.length_a   1.000
_cell.length_b   1.000
_cell.length_c   1.000
_cell.angle_alpha   90.00
_cell.angle_beta   90.00
_cell.angle_gamma   90.00
#
_symmetry.space_group_name_H-M   'P 1'
#
loop_
_entity.id
_entity.type
_entity.pdbx_description
1 polymer ?
#
loop_
_entity_poly.entity_id
_entity_poly.type
_entity_poly.pdbx_seq_one_letter_code
_entity_poly.pdbx_strand_id
1 'polypeptide(L)'
;MSQRSARILIAVISLLVLLTVAASLSIDLGKYQQRLSTQEGQAALQGIGNPSQLESALKQHPSNSLLKLMAQTLRITNDTKAAIDQLAAQIEPARVSKEPNFGSVTRDELDAFRRDLKTAEANARAFLPRYAAIFKAERAQIDSATVSLHVPKEIASQVLDGVTQRQAKALNAISLILAARADYYSAYDKYIAFLSSELGSFKVVAGQFIFPLQRTVERYGAAAQAMTSSAKRVAELEADMKKQEKPLPEEWMQLTGVK
;
A
#
# COMPACT_ATOMS: atom_id res chain seq x y z
N MET A 1 -48.55 -19.35 -58.99
CA MET A 1 -47.29 -18.75 -58.48
C MET A 1 -46.18 -19.05 -59.48
N SER A 2 -45.59 -18.01 -60.08
CA SER A 2 -44.56 -18.15 -61.12
C SER A 2 -43.29 -18.80 -60.55
N GLN A 3 -42.69 -19.74 -61.29
CA GLN A 3 -41.45 -20.42 -60.95
C GLN A 3 -40.29 -19.45 -60.63
N ARG A 4 -40.37 -18.20 -61.12
CA ARG A 4 -39.43 -17.11 -60.81
C ARG A 4 -39.62 -16.53 -59.40
N SER A 5 -40.85 -16.41 -58.91
CA SER A 5 -41.15 -15.88 -57.57
C SER A 5 -40.68 -16.83 -56.46
N ALA A 6 -40.78 -18.14 -56.69
CA ALA A 6 -40.28 -19.15 -55.73
C ALA A 6 -38.75 -19.13 -55.60
N ARG A 7 -38.02 -18.92 -56.71
CA ARG A 7 -36.55 -18.85 -56.70
C ARG A 7 -36.02 -17.59 -56.01
N ILE A 8 -36.71 -16.46 -56.17
CA ILE A 8 -36.37 -15.20 -55.48
C ILE A 8 -36.62 -15.34 -53.98
N LEU A 9 -37.75 -15.95 -53.58
CA LEU A 9 -38.05 -16.18 -52.17
C LEU A 9 -37.01 -17.09 -51.50
N ILE A 10 -36.59 -18.17 -52.17
CA ILE A 10 -35.55 -19.08 -51.66
C ILE A 10 -34.21 -18.36 -51.53
N ALA A 11 -33.80 -17.57 -52.53
CA ALA A 11 -32.54 -16.82 -52.48
C ALA A 11 -32.51 -15.77 -51.35
N VAL A 12 -33.62 -15.08 -51.12
CA VAL A 12 -33.75 -14.10 -50.03
C VAL A 12 -33.71 -14.80 -48.66
N ILE A 13 -34.38 -15.94 -48.51
CA ILE A 13 -34.34 -16.72 -47.25
C ILE A 13 -32.93 -17.28 -47.00
N SER A 14 -32.24 -17.79 -48.02
CA SER A 14 -30.86 -18.28 -47.88
C SER A 14 -29.88 -17.17 -47.47
N LEU A 15 -30.04 -15.96 -48.03
CA LEU A 15 -29.23 -14.80 -47.66
C LEU A 15 -29.50 -14.34 -46.21
N LEU A 16 -30.75 -14.40 -45.77
CA LEU A 16 -31.17 -14.02 -44.41
C LEU A 16 -30.72 -15.05 -43.36
N VAL A 17 -30.67 -16.34 -43.71
CA VAL A 17 -30.08 -17.41 -42.89
C VAL A 17 -28.55 -17.25 -42.81
N LEU A 18 -27.88 -16.91 -43.91
CA LEU A 18 -26.43 -16.63 -43.88
C LEU A 18 -26.07 -15.39 -43.05
N LEU A 19 -26.87 -14.32 -43.11
CA LEU A 19 -26.68 -13.11 -42.30
C LEU A 19 -26.93 -13.35 -40.80
N THR A 20 -27.91 -14.17 -40.46
CA THR A 20 -28.20 -14.53 -39.05
C THR A 20 -27.16 -15.49 -38.47
N VAL A 21 -26.62 -16.41 -39.26
CA VAL A 21 -25.49 -17.28 -38.86
C VAL A 21 -24.18 -16.50 -38.75
N ALA A 22 -23.92 -15.52 -39.63
CA ALA A 22 -22.78 -14.62 -39.51
C ALA A 22 -22.86 -13.70 -38.29
N ALA A 23 -24.06 -13.22 -37.95
CA ALA A 23 -24.30 -12.42 -36.75
C ALA A 23 -24.18 -13.22 -35.45
N SER A 24 -24.65 -14.47 -35.42
CA SER A 24 -24.50 -15.36 -34.23
C SER A 24 -23.07 -15.83 -34.04
N LEU A 25 -22.32 -16.11 -35.11
CA LEU A 25 -20.89 -16.37 -35.05
C LEU A 25 -20.11 -15.13 -34.57
N SER A 26 -20.50 -13.91 -34.94
CA SER A 26 -19.83 -12.68 -34.48
C SER A 26 -20.00 -12.42 -32.98
N ILE A 27 -21.14 -12.79 -32.40
CA ILE A 27 -21.41 -12.64 -30.95
C ILE A 27 -20.62 -13.68 -30.13
N ASP A 28 -20.43 -14.90 -30.67
CA ASP A 28 -19.64 -15.93 -30.01
C ASP A 28 -18.13 -15.79 -30.27
N LEU A 29 -17.70 -15.24 -31.42
CA LEU A 29 -16.28 -14.98 -31.69
C LEU A 29 -15.67 -14.04 -30.64
N GLY A 30 -16.41 -13.03 -30.18
CA GLY A 30 -15.98 -12.17 -29.08
C GLY A 30 -15.74 -12.94 -27.78
N LYS A 31 -16.63 -13.89 -27.45
CA LYS A 31 -16.47 -14.75 -26.26
C LYS A 31 -15.37 -15.80 -26.42
N TYR A 32 -15.15 -16.32 -27.63
CA TYR A 32 -14.06 -17.24 -27.94
C TYR A 32 -12.70 -16.53 -27.96
N GLN A 33 -12.58 -15.36 -28.59
CA GLN A 33 -11.39 -14.50 -28.49
C GLN A 33 -11.13 -14.12 -27.03
N GLN A 34 -12.16 -13.74 -26.28
CA GLN A 34 -12.02 -13.37 -24.88
C GLN A 34 -11.55 -14.56 -24.01
N ARG A 35 -12.05 -15.78 -24.25
CA ARG A 35 -11.57 -17.01 -23.59
C ARG A 35 -10.14 -17.37 -23.99
N LEU A 36 -9.80 -17.26 -25.27
CA LEU A 36 -8.44 -17.51 -25.77
C LEU A 36 -7.45 -16.49 -25.24
N SER A 37 -7.77 -15.18 -25.28
CA SER A 37 -6.93 -14.11 -24.71
C SER A 37 -6.81 -14.20 -23.19
N THR A 38 -7.81 -14.76 -22.50
CA THR A 38 -7.73 -15.04 -21.06
C THR A 38 -6.80 -16.21 -20.79
N GLN A 39 -6.90 -17.31 -21.54
CA GLN A 39 -6.00 -18.46 -21.40
C GLN A 39 -4.56 -18.13 -21.81
N GLU A 40 -4.36 -17.40 -22.91
CA GLU A 40 -3.06 -16.89 -23.34
C GLU A 40 -2.50 -15.86 -22.35
N GLY A 41 -3.34 -14.99 -21.78
CA GLY A 41 -2.94 -14.07 -20.71
C GLY A 41 -2.53 -14.79 -19.44
N GLN A 42 -3.28 -15.80 -19.02
CA GLN A 42 -2.93 -16.62 -17.85
C GLN A 42 -1.65 -17.44 -18.09
N ALA A 43 -1.49 -18.02 -19.27
CA ALA A 43 -0.26 -18.74 -19.66
C ALA A 43 0.94 -17.79 -19.76
N ALA A 44 0.76 -16.57 -20.28
CA ALA A 44 1.81 -15.55 -20.33
C ALA A 44 2.19 -15.02 -18.93
N LEU A 45 1.26 -15.09 -17.95
CA LEU A 45 1.56 -14.80 -16.56
C LEU A 45 2.24 -15.96 -15.82
N GLN A 46 2.09 -17.21 -16.29
CA GLN A 46 2.78 -18.35 -15.70
C GLN A 46 4.30 -18.18 -15.85
N GLY A 47 5.00 -18.10 -14.71
CA GLY A 47 6.46 -17.92 -14.67
C GLY A 47 6.92 -16.45 -14.55
N ILE A 48 6.00 -15.48 -14.49
CA ILE A 48 6.35 -14.09 -14.15
C ILE A 48 6.49 -13.97 -12.63
N GLY A 49 7.74 -13.99 -12.16
CA GLY A 49 8.13 -13.82 -10.76
C GLY A 49 8.80 -12.48 -10.45
N ASN A 50 8.96 -11.59 -11.44
CA ASN A 50 9.50 -10.24 -11.21
C ASN A 50 9.04 -9.20 -12.26
N PRO A 51 9.21 -7.89 -11.98
CA PRO A 51 8.82 -6.81 -12.90
C PRO A 51 9.50 -6.84 -14.29
N SER A 52 10.74 -7.29 -14.41
CA SER A 52 11.46 -7.33 -15.70
C SER A 52 10.94 -8.43 -16.63
N GLN A 53 10.46 -9.55 -16.07
CA GLN A 53 9.74 -10.59 -16.81
C GLN A 53 8.39 -10.08 -17.31
N LEU A 54 7.67 -9.27 -16.52
CA LEU A 54 6.42 -8.63 -16.95
C LEU A 54 6.64 -7.68 -18.14
N GLU A 55 7.70 -6.87 -18.10
CA GLU A 55 8.04 -5.98 -19.22
C GLU A 55 8.40 -6.78 -20.48
N SER A 56 9.13 -7.88 -20.32
CA SER A 56 9.49 -8.78 -21.42
C SER A 56 8.26 -9.44 -22.05
N ALA A 57 7.33 -9.94 -21.22
CA ALA A 57 6.08 -10.52 -21.67
C ALA A 57 5.18 -9.48 -22.39
N LEU A 58 5.16 -8.23 -21.92
CA LEU A 58 4.46 -7.13 -22.57
C LEU A 58 5.02 -6.78 -23.95
N LYS A 59 6.34 -6.87 -24.14
CA LYS A 59 6.98 -6.68 -25.45
C LYS A 59 6.59 -7.79 -26.43
N GLN A 60 6.45 -9.02 -25.94
CA GLN A 60 6.05 -10.18 -26.74
C GLN A 60 4.54 -10.19 -27.05
N HIS A 61 3.71 -9.71 -26.11
CA HIS A 61 2.25 -9.71 -26.22
C HIS A 61 1.66 -8.30 -25.94
N PRO A 62 1.94 -7.30 -26.78
CA PRO A 62 1.59 -5.90 -26.52
C PRO A 62 0.08 -5.62 -26.58
N SER A 63 -0.74 -6.55 -27.05
CA SER A 63 -2.20 -6.43 -27.09
C SER A 63 -2.90 -7.07 -25.89
N ASN A 64 -2.17 -7.79 -25.04
CA ASN A 64 -2.76 -8.55 -23.93
C ASN A 64 -3.25 -7.60 -22.82
N SER A 65 -4.58 -7.55 -22.62
CA SER A 65 -5.21 -6.67 -21.63
C SER A 65 -4.84 -7.02 -20.19
N LEU A 66 -4.62 -8.31 -19.89
CA LEU A 66 -4.23 -8.77 -18.57
C LEU A 66 -2.79 -8.36 -18.24
N LEU A 67 -1.82 -8.57 -19.14
CA LEU A 67 -0.45 -8.09 -18.95
C LEU A 67 -0.40 -6.55 -18.79
N LYS A 68 -1.22 -5.81 -19.54
CA LYS A 68 -1.34 -4.36 -19.40
C LYS A 68 -1.93 -3.95 -18.06
N LEU A 69 -2.96 -4.65 -17.60
CA LEU A 69 -3.56 -4.42 -16.29
C LEU A 69 -2.51 -4.62 -15.20
N MET A 70 -1.71 -5.68 -15.30
CA MET A 70 -0.65 -5.96 -14.34
C MET A 70 0.41 -4.86 -14.31
N ALA A 71 0.89 -4.39 -15.46
CA ALA A 71 1.84 -3.27 -15.46
C ALA A 71 1.23 -1.98 -14.89
N GLN A 72 -0.05 -1.70 -15.17
CA GLN A 72 -0.73 -0.54 -14.59
C GLN A 72 -0.90 -0.69 -13.09
N THR A 73 -1.33 -1.84 -12.59
CA THR A 73 -1.46 -2.12 -11.17
C THR A 73 -0.12 -1.99 -10.45
N LEU A 74 0.98 -2.50 -11.02
CA LEU A 74 2.31 -2.34 -10.43
C LEU A 74 2.70 -0.86 -10.30
N ARG A 75 2.46 -0.07 -11.36
CA ARG A 75 2.71 1.37 -11.33
C ARG A 75 1.87 2.06 -10.26
N ILE A 76 0.56 1.80 -10.22
CA ILE A 76 -0.37 2.38 -9.25
C ILE A 76 0.02 2.00 -7.81
N THR A 77 0.44 0.76 -7.57
CA THR A 77 0.92 0.30 -6.25
C THR A 77 2.22 1.02 -5.85
N ASN A 78 3.14 1.26 -6.80
CA ASN A 78 4.37 2.02 -6.53
C ASN A 78 4.06 3.50 -6.21
N ASP A 79 3.16 4.12 -6.97
CA ASP A 79 2.69 5.49 -6.70
C ASP A 79 2.01 5.57 -5.32
N THR A 80 1.26 4.53 -4.96
CA THR A 80 0.63 4.38 -3.65
C THR A 80 1.67 4.25 -2.53
N LYS A 81 2.72 3.45 -2.73
CA LYS A 81 3.84 3.35 -1.78
C LYS A 81 4.53 4.70 -1.57
N ALA A 82 4.79 5.43 -2.66
CA ALA A 82 5.37 6.77 -2.57
C ALA A 82 4.47 7.75 -1.79
N ALA A 83 3.15 7.70 -2.01
CA ALA A 83 2.20 8.51 -1.25
C ALA A 83 2.15 8.13 0.24
N ILE A 84 2.24 6.84 0.56
CA ILE A 84 2.34 6.33 1.93
C ILE A 84 3.62 6.83 2.61
N ASP A 85 4.76 6.76 1.93
CA ASP A 85 6.06 7.22 2.44
C ASP A 85 6.05 8.75 2.68
N GLN A 86 5.48 9.52 1.75
CA GLN A 86 5.28 10.96 1.90
C GLN A 86 4.38 11.30 3.08
N LEU A 87 3.29 10.55 3.28
CA LEU A 87 2.40 10.74 4.43
C LEU A 87 3.09 10.37 5.74
N ALA A 88 3.88 9.29 5.75
CA ALA A 88 4.64 8.86 6.91
C ALA A 88 5.68 9.92 7.34
N ALA A 89 6.34 10.55 6.37
CA ALA A 89 7.30 11.64 6.63
C ALA A 89 6.65 12.90 7.25
N GLN A 90 5.33 13.06 7.13
CA GLN A 90 4.60 14.18 7.74
C GLN A 90 4.21 13.92 9.21
N ILE A 91 4.41 12.70 9.73
CA ILE A 91 4.08 12.40 11.12
C ILE A 91 5.00 13.17 12.06
N GLU A 92 6.31 13.15 11.79
CA GLU A 92 7.33 13.81 12.60
C GLU A 92 7.70 15.19 12.05
N PRO A 93 7.61 16.25 12.86
CA PRO A 93 8.31 17.49 12.56
C PRO A 93 9.82 17.24 12.45
N ALA A 94 10.49 17.92 11.51
CA ALA A 94 11.91 17.69 11.21
C ALA A 94 12.87 17.82 12.42
N ARG A 95 12.47 18.56 13.46
CA ARG A 95 13.24 18.69 14.70
C ARG A 95 13.21 17.42 15.55
N VAL A 96 12.12 16.65 15.54
CA VAL A 96 11.99 15.41 16.33
C VAL A 96 13.02 14.37 15.90
N SER A 97 13.41 14.38 14.63
CA SER A 97 14.40 13.45 14.08
C SER A 97 15.85 13.70 14.55
N LYS A 98 16.09 14.75 15.36
CA LYS A 98 17.41 15.05 15.95
C LYS A 98 17.27 15.25 17.45
N GLU A 99 17.93 14.40 18.22
CA GLU A 99 17.92 14.53 19.67
C GLU A 99 18.61 15.84 20.10
N PRO A 100 18.10 16.54 21.14
CA PRO A 100 18.78 17.70 21.70
C PRO A 100 20.15 17.33 22.26
N ASN A 101 21.12 18.22 22.13
CA ASN A 101 22.41 18.06 22.81
C ASN A 101 22.25 18.35 24.32
N PHE A 102 21.93 17.33 25.10
CA PHE A 102 21.66 17.46 26.54
C PHE A 102 22.82 18.03 27.38
N GLY A 103 24.05 18.10 26.85
CA GLY A 103 25.17 18.76 27.52
C GLY A 103 25.15 20.29 27.43
N SER A 104 24.34 20.86 26.52
CA SER A 104 24.26 22.32 26.28
C SER A 104 22.84 22.83 26.02
N VAL A 105 21.84 21.95 26.05
CA VAL A 105 20.45 22.29 25.74
C VAL A 105 19.88 23.27 26.77
N THR A 106 19.16 24.26 26.26
CA THR A 106 18.42 25.24 27.05
C THR A 106 17.02 24.72 27.38
N ARG A 107 16.38 25.32 28.39
CA ARG A 107 14.98 25.01 28.72
C ARG A 107 14.04 25.27 27.55
N ASP A 108 14.25 26.39 26.85
CA ASP A 108 13.42 26.78 25.70
C ASP A 108 13.53 25.78 24.54
N GLU A 109 14.72 25.22 24.31
CA GLU A 109 14.94 24.16 23.31
C GLU A 109 14.23 22.86 23.71
N LEU A 110 14.28 22.47 24.98
CA LEU A 110 13.53 21.30 25.47
C LEU A 110 12.03 21.52 25.34
N ASP A 111 11.51 22.69 25.69
CA ASP A 111 10.09 23.00 25.57
C ASP A 111 9.63 23.07 24.11
N ALA A 112 10.48 23.54 23.19
CA ALA A 112 10.23 23.44 21.76
C ALA A 112 10.18 21.99 21.28
N PHE A 113 11.15 21.17 21.67
CA PHE A 113 11.19 19.75 21.33
C PHE A 113 9.95 19.00 21.84
N ARG A 114 9.48 19.31 23.05
CA ARG A 114 8.25 18.75 23.62
C ARG A 114 7.00 19.13 22.82
N ARG A 115 6.90 20.37 22.34
CA ARG A 115 5.79 20.78 21.46
C ARG A 115 5.80 19.99 20.14
N ASP A 116 6.99 19.75 19.59
CA ASP A 116 7.14 18.97 18.37
C ASP A 116 6.78 17.49 18.60
N LEU A 117 7.16 16.90 19.75
CA LEU A 117 6.74 15.55 20.15
C LEU A 117 5.21 15.43 20.30
N LYS A 118 4.56 16.41 20.93
CA LYS A 118 3.09 16.43 21.04
C LYS A 118 2.41 16.55 19.69
N THR A 119 3.02 17.30 18.77
CA THR A 119 2.54 17.40 17.38
C THR A 119 2.66 16.05 16.67
N ALA A 120 3.79 15.36 16.83
CA ALA A 120 4.00 14.03 16.26
C ALA A 120 3.01 12.99 16.85
N GLU A 121 2.76 13.03 18.16
CA GLU A 121 1.75 12.22 18.83
C GLU A 121 0.34 12.46 18.26
N ALA A 122 -0.06 13.73 18.10
CA ALA A 122 -1.35 14.09 17.54
C ALA A 122 -1.48 13.63 16.07
N ASN A 123 -0.44 13.81 15.27
CA ASN A 123 -0.39 13.34 13.88
C ASN A 123 -0.54 11.83 13.80
N ALA A 124 0.22 11.08 14.61
CA ALA A 124 0.17 9.62 14.64
C ALA A 124 -1.25 9.11 14.96
N ARG A 125 -1.94 9.75 15.91
CA ARG A 125 -3.34 9.42 16.23
C ARG A 125 -4.34 9.78 15.14
N ALA A 126 -4.07 10.82 14.35
CA ALA A 126 -5.03 11.38 13.40
C ALA A 126 -4.86 10.89 11.95
N PHE A 127 -3.73 10.27 11.60
CA PHE A 127 -3.40 10.01 10.18
C PHE A 127 -4.01 8.74 9.58
N LEU A 128 -4.55 7.82 10.39
CA LEU A 128 -5.12 6.56 9.86
C LEU A 128 -6.18 6.77 8.75
N PRO A 129 -7.14 7.72 8.86
CA PRO A 129 -8.07 8.01 7.77
C PRO A 129 -7.40 8.48 6.48
N ARG A 130 -6.24 9.16 6.57
CA ARG A 130 -5.48 9.63 5.39
C ARG A 130 -4.84 8.45 4.66
N TYR A 131 -4.32 7.46 5.38
CA TYR A 131 -3.85 6.20 4.78
C TYR A 131 -5.00 5.44 4.10
N ALA A 132 -6.16 5.35 4.76
CA ALA A 132 -7.34 4.71 4.17
C ALA A 132 -7.80 5.40 2.86
N ALA A 133 -7.72 6.74 2.80
CA ALA A 133 -8.01 7.49 1.59
C ALA A 133 -7.04 7.18 0.43
N ILE A 134 -5.74 7.01 0.73
CA ILE A 134 -4.74 6.62 -0.28
C ILE A 134 -5.09 5.24 -0.87
N PHE A 135 -5.36 4.24 -0.03
CA PHE A 135 -5.75 2.91 -0.50
C PHE A 135 -7.08 2.90 -1.27
N LYS A 136 -8.05 3.73 -0.85
CA LYS A 136 -9.28 3.91 -1.63
C LYS A 136 -9.00 4.47 -3.03
N ALA A 137 -8.09 5.43 -3.14
CA ALA A 137 -7.69 6.00 -4.42
C ALA A 137 -6.96 4.97 -5.30
N GLU A 138 -6.04 4.19 -4.72
CA GLU A 138 -5.36 3.07 -5.39
C GLU A 138 -6.37 2.10 -6.02
N ARG A 139 -7.35 1.63 -5.21
CA ARG A 139 -8.37 0.70 -5.68
C ARG A 139 -9.20 1.30 -6.83
N ALA A 140 -9.57 2.57 -6.73
CA ALA A 140 -10.35 3.24 -7.77
C ALA A 140 -9.58 3.38 -9.09
N GLN A 141 -8.27 3.65 -9.02
CA GLN A 141 -7.42 3.70 -10.20
C GLN A 141 -7.28 2.33 -10.87
N ILE A 142 -7.12 1.26 -10.09
CA ILE A 142 -7.07 -0.12 -10.60
C ILE A 142 -8.41 -0.49 -11.24
N ASP A 143 -9.53 -0.15 -10.61
CA ASP A 143 -10.87 -0.39 -11.18
C ASP A 143 -11.04 0.32 -12.53
N SER A 144 -10.67 1.61 -12.61
CA SER A 144 -10.66 2.36 -13.87
C SER A 144 -9.76 1.72 -14.95
N ALA A 145 -8.63 1.13 -14.56
CA ALA A 145 -7.75 0.40 -15.47
C ALA A 145 -8.44 -0.86 -16.02
N THR A 146 -9.14 -1.63 -15.17
CA THR A 146 -9.87 -2.82 -15.62
C THR A 146 -10.94 -2.49 -16.67
N VAL A 147 -11.68 -1.39 -16.46
CA VAL A 147 -12.69 -0.90 -17.39
C VAL A 147 -12.06 -0.46 -18.72
N SER A 148 -11.00 0.36 -18.65
CA SER A 148 -10.33 0.91 -19.84
C SER A 148 -9.69 -0.18 -20.71
N LEU A 149 -9.17 -1.23 -20.08
CA LEU A 149 -8.52 -2.35 -20.75
C LEU A 149 -9.52 -3.45 -21.17
N HIS A 150 -10.82 -3.25 -20.94
CA HIS A 150 -11.88 -4.21 -21.27
C HIS A 150 -11.61 -5.60 -20.67
N VAL A 151 -11.09 -5.63 -19.44
CA VAL A 151 -10.75 -6.87 -18.74
C VAL A 151 -12.06 -7.61 -18.38
N PRO A 152 -12.13 -8.94 -18.58
CA PRO A 152 -13.29 -9.72 -18.18
C PRO A 152 -13.68 -9.46 -16.71
N LYS A 153 -14.98 -9.35 -16.44
CA LYS A 153 -15.51 -8.96 -15.12
C LYS A 153 -15.06 -9.89 -14.00
N GLU A 154 -14.94 -11.19 -14.30
CA GLU A 154 -14.51 -12.21 -13.34
C GLU A 154 -13.05 -11.98 -12.91
N ILE A 155 -12.17 -11.68 -13.87
CA ILE A 155 -10.75 -11.36 -13.62
C ILE A 155 -10.62 -10.03 -12.89
N ALA A 156 -11.38 -9.01 -13.34
CA ALA A 156 -11.39 -7.70 -12.69
C ALA A 156 -11.82 -7.82 -11.22
N SER A 157 -12.84 -8.62 -10.92
CA SER A 157 -13.31 -8.87 -9.55
C SER A 157 -12.23 -9.55 -8.71
N GLN A 158 -11.58 -10.59 -9.22
CA GLN A 158 -10.49 -11.28 -8.51
C GLN A 158 -9.31 -10.35 -8.19
N VAL A 159 -8.89 -9.53 -9.15
CA VAL A 159 -7.83 -8.52 -8.95
C VAL A 159 -8.22 -7.54 -7.84
N LEU A 160 -9.44 -6.98 -7.91
CA LEU A 160 -9.91 -5.98 -6.96
C LEU A 160 -10.12 -6.56 -5.54
N ASP A 161 -10.53 -7.82 -5.43
CA ASP A 161 -10.64 -8.53 -4.16
C ASP A 161 -9.26 -8.74 -3.53
N GLY A 162 -8.28 -9.18 -4.32
CA GLY A 162 -6.89 -9.31 -3.88
C GLY A 162 -6.30 -7.99 -3.37
N VAL A 163 -6.50 -6.91 -4.13
CA VAL A 163 -6.11 -5.55 -3.73
C VAL A 163 -6.77 -5.17 -2.41
N THR A 164 -8.08 -5.40 -2.26
CA THR A 164 -8.82 -5.07 -1.04
C THR A 164 -8.28 -5.86 0.17
N GLN A 165 -7.94 -7.14 0.00
CA GLN A 165 -7.36 -7.96 1.06
C GLN A 165 -5.96 -7.46 1.48
N ARG A 166 -5.11 -7.10 0.52
CA ARG A 166 -3.78 -6.52 0.81
C ARG A 166 -3.91 -5.19 1.54
N GLN A 167 -4.80 -4.31 1.06
CA GLN A 167 -5.07 -3.02 1.69
C GLN A 167 -5.55 -3.17 3.12
N ALA A 168 -6.44 -4.14 3.40
CA ALA A 168 -6.90 -4.41 4.76
C ALA A 168 -5.76 -4.84 5.69
N LYS A 169 -4.87 -5.73 5.22
CA LYS A 169 -3.68 -6.16 5.97
C LYS A 169 -2.73 -4.98 6.24
N ALA A 170 -2.45 -4.18 5.20
CA ALA A 170 -1.58 -3.01 5.31
C ALA A 170 -2.16 -1.96 6.26
N LEU A 171 -3.46 -1.63 6.16
CA LEU A 171 -4.13 -0.70 7.07
C LEU A 171 -4.11 -1.17 8.52
N ASN A 172 -4.29 -2.48 8.75
CA ASN A 172 -4.19 -3.03 10.10
C ASN A 172 -2.77 -2.86 10.66
N ALA A 173 -1.73 -3.18 9.87
CA ALA A 173 -0.34 -2.98 10.28
C ALA A 173 -0.02 -1.50 10.54
N ILE A 174 -0.43 -0.61 9.65
CA ILE A 174 -0.27 0.85 9.79
C ILE A 174 -0.97 1.34 11.06
N SER A 175 -2.19 0.88 11.34
CA SER A 175 -2.92 1.25 12.56
C SER A 175 -2.13 0.90 13.84
N LEU A 176 -1.55 -0.30 13.90
CA LEU A 176 -0.72 -0.73 15.03
C LEU A 176 0.56 0.11 15.15
N ILE A 177 1.23 0.41 14.03
CA ILE A 177 2.44 1.25 14.01
C ILE A 177 2.11 2.67 14.48
N LEU A 178 1.03 3.27 13.98
CA LEU A 178 0.59 4.62 14.36
C LEU A 178 0.26 4.70 15.85
N ALA A 179 -0.44 3.71 16.41
CA ALA A 179 -0.70 3.62 17.83
C ALA A 179 0.60 3.54 18.64
N ALA A 180 1.51 2.64 18.25
CA ALA A 180 2.81 2.49 18.92
C ALA A 180 3.68 3.76 18.82
N ARG A 181 3.65 4.47 17.70
CA ARG A 181 4.34 5.76 17.53
C ARG A 181 3.75 6.83 18.44
N ALA A 182 2.42 6.91 18.57
CA ALA A 182 1.78 7.82 19.51
C ALA A 182 2.23 7.54 20.97
N ASP A 183 2.28 6.26 21.37
CA ASP A 183 2.76 5.86 22.69
C ASP A 183 4.25 6.18 22.90
N TYR A 184 5.06 6.01 21.86
CA TYR A 184 6.48 6.40 21.86
C TYR A 184 6.65 7.91 22.05
N TYR A 185 5.99 8.76 21.25
CA TYR A 185 6.12 10.21 21.40
C TYR A 185 5.60 10.70 22.76
N SER A 186 4.54 10.09 23.28
CA SER A 186 4.04 10.39 24.63
C SER A 186 5.04 10.01 25.73
N ALA A 187 5.70 8.85 25.61
CA ALA A 187 6.74 8.43 26.54
C ALA A 187 7.98 9.33 26.43
N TYR A 188 8.33 9.75 25.22
CA TYR A 188 9.45 10.67 24.98
C TYR A 188 9.17 12.07 25.56
N ASP A 189 7.95 12.61 25.41
CA ASP A 189 7.57 13.88 26.04
C ASP A 189 7.73 13.81 27.57
N LYS A 190 7.31 12.69 28.20
CA LYS A 190 7.46 12.49 29.65
C LYS A 190 8.94 12.42 30.06
N TYR A 191 9.77 11.73 29.28
CA TYR A 191 11.22 11.69 29.49
C TYR A 191 11.86 13.07 29.40
N ILE A 192 11.54 13.85 28.36
CA ILE A 192 12.06 15.20 28.18
C ILE A 192 11.51 16.16 29.25
N ALA A 193 10.24 16.02 29.65
CA ALA A 193 9.65 16.81 30.72
C ALA A 193 10.39 16.60 32.04
N PHE A 194 10.77 15.35 32.34
CA PHE A 194 11.60 15.03 33.49
C PHE A 194 12.97 15.72 33.41
N LEU A 195 13.68 15.59 32.28
CA LEU A 195 14.97 16.26 32.08
C LEU A 195 14.87 17.79 32.19
N SER A 196 13.82 18.39 31.63
CA SER A 196 13.56 19.83 31.74
C SER A 196 13.32 20.26 33.19
N SER A 197 12.67 19.42 34.01
CA SER A 197 12.43 19.71 35.44
C SER A 197 13.68 19.60 36.31
N GLU A 198 14.67 18.81 35.89
CA GLU A 198 15.93 18.58 36.60
C GLU A 198 17.09 19.38 35.98
N LEU A 199 16.81 20.29 35.04
CA LEU A 199 17.82 21.04 34.32
C LEU A 199 18.67 21.87 35.30
N GLY A 200 19.99 21.72 35.22
CA GLY A 200 20.96 22.32 36.15
C GLY A 200 21.23 21.49 37.42
N SER A 201 20.38 20.51 37.73
CA SER A 201 20.57 19.58 38.86
C SER A 201 21.35 18.32 38.47
N PHE A 202 21.43 17.98 37.18
CA PHE A 202 22.21 16.85 36.68
C PHE A 202 23.44 17.31 35.89
N LYS A 203 24.43 16.42 35.78
CA LYS A 203 25.57 16.57 34.86
C LYS A 203 25.53 15.49 33.80
N VAL A 204 26.00 15.80 32.59
CA VAL A 204 26.21 14.80 31.54
C VAL A 204 27.69 14.48 31.45
N VAL A 205 28.07 13.23 31.70
CA VAL A 205 29.47 12.75 31.64
C VAL A 205 29.52 11.53 30.74
N ALA A 206 30.34 11.58 29.68
CA ALA A 206 30.43 10.51 28.67
C ALA A 206 29.05 10.06 28.13
N GLY A 207 28.10 10.99 27.97
CA GLY A 207 26.74 10.70 27.49
C GLY A 207 25.78 10.14 28.56
N GLN A 208 26.21 10.00 29.81
CA GLN A 208 25.37 9.54 30.91
C GLN A 208 24.89 10.71 31.78
N PHE A 209 23.62 10.67 32.18
CA PHE A 209 23.06 11.61 33.15
C PHE A 209 23.41 11.18 34.56
N ILE A 210 24.13 12.05 35.28
CA ILE A 210 24.49 11.87 36.69
C ILE A 210 23.58 12.78 37.52
N PHE A 211 22.77 12.18 38.37
CA PHE A 211 21.88 12.86 39.30
C PHE A 211 22.41 12.76 40.74
N PRO A 212 22.25 13.81 41.58
CA PRO A 212 22.74 13.81 42.96
C PRO A 212 21.87 12.99 43.92
N LEU A 213 20.61 12.71 43.56
CA LEU A 213 19.63 12.04 44.42
C LEU A 213 19.20 10.70 43.81
N GLN A 214 19.22 9.64 44.61
CA GLN A 214 18.82 8.29 44.18
C GLN A 214 17.37 8.23 43.67
N ARG A 215 16.45 8.93 44.33
CA ARG A 215 15.05 9.03 43.89
C ARG A 215 14.92 9.63 42.48
N THR A 216 15.80 10.55 42.11
CA THR A 216 15.84 11.16 40.79
C THR A 216 16.35 10.15 39.75
N VAL A 217 17.35 9.35 40.09
CA VAL A 217 17.84 8.24 39.25
C VAL A 217 16.73 7.22 38.97
N GLU A 218 15.96 6.82 39.97
CA GLU A 218 14.85 5.87 39.81
C GLU A 218 13.77 6.41 38.88
N ARG A 219 13.38 7.67 39.04
CA ARG A 219 12.39 8.34 38.18
C ARG A 219 12.89 8.51 36.74
N TYR A 220 14.16 8.87 36.59
CA TYR A 220 14.82 8.91 35.28
C TYR A 220 14.78 7.54 34.61
N GLY A 221 15.21 6.49 35.33
CA GLY A 221 15.24 5.12 34.84
C GLY A 221 13.87 4.63 34.38
N ALA A 222 12.83 4.90 35.15
CA ALA A 222 11.46 4.55 34.77
C ALA A 222 11.00 5.29 33.49
N ALA A 223 11.29 6.58 33.35
CA ALA A 223 10.93 7.35 32.16
C ALA A 223 11.72 6.92 30.92
N ALA A 224 13.03 6.69 31.06
CA ALA A 224 13.91 6.23 30.00
C ALA A 224 13.53 4.80 29.54
N GLN A 225 13.20 3.92 30.48
CA GLN A 225 12.73 2.56 30.17
C GLN A 225 11.42 2.60 29.41
N ALA A 226 10.43 3.40 29.85
CA ALA A 226 9.15 3.53 29.14
C ALA A 226 9.35 4.00 27.70
N MET A 227 10.18 5.04 27.49
CA MET A 227 10.52 5.53 26.15
C MET A 227 11.19 4.44 25.29
N THR A 228 12.20 3.75 25.84
CA THR A 228 12.95 2.71 25.13
C THR A 228 12.07 1.51 24.76
N SER A 229 11.20 1.08 25.67
CA SER A 229 10.24 0.00 25.41
C SER A 229 9.25 0.36 24.31
N SER A 230 8.70 1.58 24.32
CA SER A 230 7.82 2.04 23.25
C SER A 230 8.55 2.15 21.91
N ALA A 231 9.78 2.67 21.89
CA ALA A 231 10.61 2.73 20.69
C ALA A 231 10.86 1.33 20.09
N LYS A 232 11.20 0.37 20.96
CA LYS A 232 11.39 -1.03 20.56
C LYS A 232 10.12 -1.60 19.92
N ARG A 233 8.95 -1.32 20.49
CA ARG A 233 7.67 -1.79 19.95
C ARG A 233 7.40 -1.24 18.54
N VAL A 234 7.73 0.03 18.29
CA VAL A 234 7.64 0.62 16.95
C VAL A 234 8.56 -0.13 15.98
N ALA A 235 9.83 -0.33 16.35
CA ALA A 235 10.80 -1.02 15.50
C ALA A 235 10.41 -2.48 15.19
N GLU A 236 9.86 -3.21 16.17
CA GLU A 236 9.35 -4.57 15.99
C GLU A 236 8.21 -4.61 14.97
N LEU A 237 7.23 -3.69 15.10
CA LEU A 237 6.09 -3.60 14.18
C LEU A 237 6.50 -3.19 12.76
N GLU A 238 7.44 -2.26 12.62
CA GLU A 238 7.97 -1.85 11.31
C GLU A 238 8.77 -2.98 10.65
N ALA A 239 9.55 -3.73 11.43
CA ALA A 239 10.27 -4.91 10.92
C ALA A 239 9.29 -6.00 10.47
N ASP A 240 8.23 -6.25 11.23
CA ASP A 240 7.21 -7.23 10.86
C ASP A 240 6.42 -6.80 9.62
N MET A 241 6.11 -5.51 9.48
CA MET A 241 5.50 -4.97 8.25
C MET A 241 6.42 -5.17 7.04
N LYS A 242 7.73 -4.89 7.17
CA LYS A 242 8.71 -5.12 6.08
C LYS A 242 8.85 -6.59 5.71
N LYS A 243 8.84 -7.51 6.68
CA LYS A 243 8.89 -8.97 6.41
C LYS A 243 7.66 -9.45 5.63
N GLN A 244 6.52 -8.78 5.78
CA GLN A 244 5.28 -9.09 5.09
C GLN A 244 5.21 -8.46 3.69
N GLU A 245 6.13 -7.56 3.35
CA GLU A 245 6.18 -6.93 2.03
C GLU A 245 6.70 -7.94 0.99
N LYS A 246 5.86 -8.25 -0.01
CA LYS A 246 6.19 -9.19 -1.09
C LYS A 246 6.55 -8.43 -2.36
N PRO A 247 7.57 -8.90 -3.12
CA PRO A 247 8.11 -8.18 -4.29
C PRO A 247 7.13 -8.15 -5.48
N LEU A 248 6.14 -9.05 -5.51
CA LEU A 248 4.95 -8.99 -6.35
C LEU A 248 3.74 -9.16 -5.44
N PRO A 249 2.61 -8.51 -5.73
CA PRO A 249 1.44 -8.66 -4.90
C PRO A 249 0.97 -10.11 -5.01
N GLU A 250 0.92 -10.81 -3.88
CA GLU A 250 0.69 -12.25 -3.81
C GLU A 250 -0.69 -12.66 -4.36
N GLU A 251 -1.62 -11.72 -4.34
CA GLU A 251 -2.90 -11.73 -5.06
C GLU A 251 -2.79 -12.06 -6.56
N TRP A 252 -1.59 -11.94 -7.16
CA TRP A 252 -1.36 -12.14 -8.60
C TRP A 252 -1.08 -13.60 -8.92
N MET A 253 -0.57 -14.37 -7.95
CA MET A 253 -0.34 -15.81 -8.08
C MET A 253 -1.66 -16.58 -8.21
N GLN A 254 -2.75 -16.06 -7.64
CA GLN A 254 -4.08 -16.67 -7.80
C GLN A 254 -4.61 -16.57 -9.24
N LEU A 255 -4.17 -15.55 -9.99
CA LEU A 255 -4.55 -15.35 -11.39
C LEU A 255 -3.75 -16.23 -12.37
N THR A 256 -2.60 -16.77 -11.94
CA THR A 256 -1.74 -17.64 -12.77
C THR A 256 -2.10 -19.13 -12.66
N GLY A 257 -3.04 -19.48 -11.77
CA GLY A 257 -3.45 -20.87 -11.52
C GLY A 257 -2.40 -21.72 -10.80
N VAL A 258 -1.31 -21.11 -10.30
CA VAL A 258 -0.29 -21.81 -9.52
C VAL A 258 -0.78 -21.89 -8.07
N LYS A 259 -1.10 -23.11 -7.62
CA LYS A 259 -1.27 -23.44 -6.20
C LYS A 259 0.07 -23.46 -5.49
#